data_AF-A0A7C7PVZ4-F1
#
_entry.id   AF-A0A7C7PVZ4-F1
#
_cell.length_a   1.000
_cell.length_b   1.000
_cell.length_c   1.000
_cell.angle_alpha   90.00
_cell.angle_beta   90.00
_cell.angle_gamma   90.00
#
_symmetry.space_group_name_H-M   'P 1'
#
loop_
_entity.id
_entity.type
_entity.pdbx_description
1 polymer ?
#
loop_
_entity_poly.entity_id
_entity_poly.type
_entity_poly.pdbx_seq_one_letter_code
_entity_poly.pdbx_strand_id
1 'polypeptide(L)'
;MLIERIRSVLEELRAQRISVDEAMRQLRALPYEELGFAKIDHHRLLRRGFPEVILCEGKTIEQIERIVHEQIKHGGLVMATKATREVFEAVQRVAPMAQFHELARIIVIRPTDDETQVAVDEQQRAELPIAVVLSAGTSDIPVAEEAAVTAETLGMRVHRIYDVG
;
A
#
# COMPACT_ATOMS: atom_id res chain seq x y z
N MET A 1 16.13 17.65 -4.65
CA MET A 1 15.25 18.51 -3.82
C MET A 1 14.98 17.94 -2.44
N LEU A 2 14.54 16.68 -2.30
CA LEU A 2 14.25 16.08 -0.99
C LEU A 2 15.50 15.90 -0.11
N ILE A 3 16.58 15.35 -0.68
CA ILE A 3 17.86 15.12 0.04
C ILE A 3 18.45 16.43 0.57
N GLU A 4 18.42 17.51 -0.24
CA GLU A 4 18.87 18.84 0.19
C GLU A 4 18.05 19.40 1.35
N ARG A 5 16.74 19.12 1.35
CA ARG A 5 15.85 19.59 2.41
C ARG A 5 16.01 18.79 3.70
N ILE A 6 16.20 17.47 3.60
CA ILE A 6 16.58 16.62 4.74
C ILE A 6 17.93 17.08 5.31
N ARG A 7 18.93 17.30 4.45
CA ARG A 7 20.25 17.81 4.84
C ARG A 7 20.13 19.14 5.58
N SER A 8 19.35 20.09 5.06
CA SER A 8 19.10 21.38 5.70
C SER A 8 18.50 21.24 7.10
N VAL A 9 17.49 20.37 7.29
CA VAL A 9 16.91 20.12 8.62
C VAL A 9 17.94 19.49 9.58
N LEU A 10 18.75 18.55 9.10
CA LEU A 10 19.80 17.92 9.91
C LEU A 10 20.93 18.90 10.27
N GLU A 11 21.29 19.81 9.36
CA GLU A 11 22.28 20.85 9.61
C GLU A 11 21.79 21.90 10.61
N GLU A 12 20.52 22.30 10.54
CA GLU A 12 19.89 23.19 11.52
C GLU A 12 19.80 22.55 12.91
N LEU A 13 19.50 21.25 12.99
CA LEU A 13 19.51 20.49 14.23
C LEU A 13 20.92 20.37 14.81
N ARG A 14 21.92 20.05 13.97
CA ARG A 14 23.33 19.99 14.37
C ARG A 14 23.83 21.34 14.88
N ALA A 15 23.37 22.43 14.27
CA ALA A 15 23.68 23.79 14.68
C ALA A 15 22.85 24.27 15.89
N GLN A 16 22.03 23.40 16.50
CA GLN A 16 21.14 23.70 17.64
C GLN A 16 20.17 24.88 17.39
N ARG A 17 19.85 25.19 16.12
CA ARG A 17 18.90 26.26 15.76
C ARG A 17 17.45 25.82 15.90
N ILE A 18 17.21 24.52 15.78
CA ILE A 18 15.91 23.88 15.97
C ILE A 18 16.05 22.77 17.01
N SER A 19 14.98 22.51 17.76
CA SER A 19 14.94 21.37 18.68
C SER A 19 14.77 20.05 17.91
N VAL A 20 15.04 18.93 18.58
CA VAL A 20 14.74 17.59 18.04
C VAL A 20 13.26 17.48 17.65
N ASP A 21 12.34 18.00 18.47
CA ASP A 21 10.90 17.97 18.18
C ASP A 21 10.50 18.82 16.96
N GLU A 22 11.18 19.95 16.73
CA GLU A 22 10.98 20.79 15.55
C GLU A 22 11.52 20.09 14.29
N ALA A 23 12.72 19.53 14.34
CA ALA A 23 13.28 18.73 13.26
C ALA A 23 12.37 17.54 12.90
N MET A 24 11.85 16.83 13.91
CA MET A 24 10.91 15.74 13.72
C MET A 24 9.60 16.19 13.06
N ARG A 25 9.06 17.37 13.40
CA ARG A 25 7.88 17.92 12.72
C ARG A 25 8.14 18.23 11.25
N GLN A 26 9.30 18.82 10.93
CA GLN A 26 9.66 19.16 9.56
C GLN A 26 9.93 17.92 8.71
N LEU A 27 10.65 16.93 9.23
CA LEU A 27 10.90 15.66 8.54
C LEU A 27 9.62 14.85 8.31
N ARG A 28 8.62 14.96 9.19
CA ARG A 28 7.29 14.35 8.97
C ARG A 28 6.54 14.93 7.76
N ALA A 29 6.80 16.19 7.39
CA ALA A 29 6.12 16.89 6.30
C ALA A 29 6.85 16.78 4.94
N LEU A 30 8.08 16.24 4.93
CA LEU A 30 8.89 16.08 3.72
C LEU A 30 8.69 14.82 2.85
N PRO A 31 7.95 13.76 3.23
CA PRO A 31 7.91 12.52 2.45
C PRO A 31 6.88 12.53 1.32
N TYR A 32 6.20 13.65 1.12
CA TYR A 32 5.16 13.73 0.12
C TYR A 32 5.76 14.03 -1.26
N GLU A 33 5.47 13.16 -2.21
CA GLU A 33 5.78 13.40 -3.61
C GLU A 33 4.54 13.88 -4.35
N GLU A 34 4.62 15.05 -4.99
CA GLU A 34 3.52 15.62 -5.75
C GLU A 34 3.69 15.33 -7.24
N LEU A 35 2.82 14.47 -7.78
CA LEU A 35 2.78 14.12 -9.21
C LEU A 35 1.88 15.06 -10.02
N GLY A 36 1.36 16.13 -9.40
CA GLY A 36 0.42 17.09 -9.98
C GLY A 36 -1.05 16.62 -9.98
N PHE A 37 -1.29 15.32 -10.05
CA PHE A 37 -2.64 14.71 -9.97
C PHE A 37 -2.81 13.77 -8.76
N ALA A 38 -1.73 13.53 -8.01
CA ALA A 38 -1.71 12.74 -6.80
C ALA A 38 -0.57 13.23 -5.90
N LYS A 39 -0.75 13.04 -4.58
CA LYS A 39 0.27 13.32 -3.57
C LYS A 39 0.53 12.01 -2.84
N ILE A 40 1.70 11.41 -3.07
CA ILE A 40 2.06 10.11 -2.51
C ILE A 40 2.73 10.32 -1.15
N ASP A 41 2.22 9.68 -0.09
CA ASP A 41 2.80 9.73 1.25
C ASP A 41 3.71 8.55 1.53
N HIS A 42 5.00 8.69 1.23
CA HIS A 42 5.99 7.62 1.41
C HIS A 42 6.24 7.26 2.89
N HIS A 43 5.85 8.10 3.85
CA HIS A 43 5.99 7.81 5.29
C HIS A 43 4.74 7.19 5.91
N ARG A 44 3.66 6.97 5.14
CA ARG A 44 2.43 6.42 5.69
C ARG A 44 2.65 5.07 6.37
N LEU A 45 3.49 4.22 5.77
CA LEU A 45 3.90 2.94 6.33
C LEU A 45 4.50 3.10 7.73
N LEU A 46 5.45 4.02 7.91
CA LEU A 46 6.09 4.28 9.21
C LEU A 46 5.12 4.79 10.27
N ARG A 47 4.11 5.58 9.89
CA ARG A 47 3.17 6.21 10.85
C ARG A 47 1.93 5.37 11.14
N ARG A 48 1.51 4.51 10.21
CA ARG A 48 0.23 3.78 10.27
C ARG A 48 0.41 2.26 10.23
N GLY A 49 1.60 1.77 9.93
CA GLY A 49 1.87 0.34 9.77
C GLY A 49 1.49 -0.21 8.39
N PHE A 50 0.97 0.62 7.47
CA PHE A 50 0.62 0.21 6.13
C PHE A 50 0.79 1.33 5.09
N PRO A 51 1.10 1.00 3.83
CA PRO A 51 1.33 1.97 2.76
C PRO A 51 0.02 2.62 2.28
N GLU A 52 0.14 3.59 1.39
CA GLU A 52 -1.03 4.21 0.76
C GLU A 52 -1.66 3.29 -0.29
N VAL A 53 -2.99 3.25 -0.32
CA VAL A 53 -3.76 2.44 -1.28
C VAL A 53 -4.20 3.32 -2.43
N ILE A 54 -3.98 2.85 -3.66
CA ILE A 54 -4.34 3.55 -4.89
C ILE A 54 -5.81 3.28 -5.19
N LEU A 55 -6.67 4.29 -5.13
CA LEU A 55 -8.03 4.19 -5.68
C LEU A 55 -7.98 4.34 -7.20
N CYS A 56 -8.28 3.28 -7.95
CA CYS A 56 -8.27 3.31 -9.41
C CYS A 56 -9.47 4.05 -10.02
N GLU A 57 -10.62 4.01 -9.34
CA GLU A 57 -11.84 4.64 -9.81
C GLU A 57 -11.67 6.16 -9.99
N GLY A 58 -12.08 6.67 -11.16
CA GLY A 58 -11.93 8.08 -11.51
C GLY A 58 -10.52 8.52 -11.93
N LYS A 59 -9.54 7.61 -12.00
CA LYS A 59 -8.19 7.87 -12.53
C LYS A 59 -8.03 7.32 -13.94
N THR A 60 -7.17 7.94 -14.74
CA THR A 60 -6.76 7.37 -16.04
C THR A 60 -5.73 6.25 -15.83
N ILE A 61 -5.60 5.36 -16.81
CA ILE A 61 -4.62 4.27 -16.76
C ILE A 61 -3.21 4.82 -16.60
N GLU A 62 -2.87 5.89 -17.31
CA GLU A 62 -1.54 6.52 -17.27
C GLU A 62 -1.25 7.12 -15.88
N GLN A 63 -2.27 7.68 -15.21
CA GLN A 63 -2.13 8.16 -13.84
C GLN A 63 -1.85 7.01 -12.87
N ILE A 64 -2.54 5.88 -13.03
CA ILE A 64 -2.35 4.70 -12.20
C ILE A 64 -0.96 4.09 -12.42
N GLU A 65 -0.54 3.88 -13.67
CA GLU A 65 0.79 3.37 -14.01
C GLU A 65 1.90 4.25 -13.40
N ARG A 66 1.76 5.59 -13.47
CA ARG A 66 2.72 6.51 -12.86
C ARG A 66 2.75 6.42 -11.33
N ILE A 67 1.60 6.34 -10.66
CA ILE A 67 1.55 6.19 -9.20
C ILE A 67 2.19 4.87 -8.78
N VAL A 68 1.86 3.77 -9.45
CA VAL A 68 2.43 2.45 -9.19
C VAL A 68 3.94 2.47 -9.39
N HIS A 69 4.42 3.03 -10.51
CA HIS A 69 5.83 3.11 -10.81
C HIS A 69 6.61 3.88 -9.73
N GLU A 70 6.10 5.01 -9.25
CA GLU A 70 6.76 5.76 -8.17
C GLU A 70 6.71 5.01 -6.84
N GLN A 71 5.58 4.40 -6.45
CA GLN A 71 5.51 3.66 -5.19
C GLN A 71 6.45 2.43 -5.16
N ILE A 72 6.62 1.73 -6.29
CA ILE A 72 7.52 0.57 -6.38
C ILE A 72 8.99 0.96 -6.19
N LYS A 73 9.42 2.14 -6.68
CA LYS A 73 10.81 2.61 -6.49
C LYS A 73 11.22 2.71 -5.02
N HIS A 74 10.26 2.92 -4.14
CA HIS A 74 10.48 2.99 -2.70
C HIS A 74 10.44 1.62 -2.01
N GLY A 75 10.29 0.53 -2.76
CA GLY A 75 10.45 -0.85 -2.28
C GLY A 75 9.36 -1.32 -1.32
N GLY A 76 8.22 -0.63 -1.27
CA GLY A 76 7.10 -0.97 -0.40
C GLY A 76 6.05 -1.88 -1.06
N LEU A 77 5.21 -2.48 -0.22
CA LEU A 77 3.93 -3.07 -0.66
C LEU A 77 3.09 -2.00 -1.37
N VAL A 78 2.54 -2.33 -2.54
CA VAL A 78 1.59 -1.47 -3.28
C VAL A 78 0.27 -2.21 -3.42
N MET A 79 -0.83 -1.51 -3.13
CA MET A 79 -2.17 -2.03 -3.31
C MET A 79 -3.02 -1.01 -4.09
N ALA A 80 -3.74 -1.48 -5.10
CA ALA A 80 -4.67 -0.66 -5.87
C ALA A 80 -6.07 -1.29 -5.83
N THR A 81 -7.09 -0.53 -5.44
CA THR A 81 -8.48 -1.00 -5.28
C THR A 81 -9.38 -0.46 -6.37
N LYS A 82 -10.54 -1.12 -6.55
CA LYS A 82 -11.51 -0.82 -7.61
C LYS A 82 -10.90 -0.92 -9.01
N ALA A 83 -9.85 -1.70 -9.17
CA ALA A 83 -9.18 -1.91 -10.45
C ALA A 83 -10.07 -2.69 -11.42
N THR A 84 -9.94 -2.41 -12.72
CA THR A 84 -10.51 -3.24 -13.79
C THR A 84 -9.42 -4.14 -14.36
N ARG A 85 -9.81 -5.08 -15.23
CA ARG A 85 -8.86 -5.97 -15.91
C ARG A 85 -7.85 -5.16 -16.74
N GLU A 86 -8.32 -4.12 -17.42
CA GLU A 86 -7.50 -3.24 -18.27
C GLU A 86 -6.47 -2.47 -17.43
N VAL A 87 -6.87 -2.00 -16.24
CA VAL A 87 -5.94 -1.38 -15.28
C VAL A 87 -4.86 -2.38 -14.85
N PHE A 88 -5.25 -3.62 -14.56
CA PHE A 88 -4.29 -4.65 -14.19
C PHE A 88 -3.29 -4.96 -15.30
N GLU A 89 -3.76 -5.15 -16.54
CA GLU A 89 -2.88 -5.40 -17.69
C GLU A 89 -1.88 -4.27 -17.91
N ALA A 90 -2.33 -3.02 -17.75
CA ALA A 90 -1.48 -1.85 -17.79
C ALA A 90 -0.41 -1.86 -16.68
N VAL A 91 -0.85 -2.08 -15.44
CA VAL A 91 0.03 -2.18 -14.27
C VAL A 91 1.04 -3.33 -14.41
N GLN A 92 0.64 -4.47 -14.97
CA GLN A 92 1.51 -5.64 -15.13
C GLN A 92 2.69 -5.36 -16.08
N ARG A 93 2.55 -4.42 -17.03
CA ARG A 93 3.66 -3.99 -17.92
C ARG A 93 4.76 -3.26 -17.16
N VAL A 94 4.40 -2.47 -16.14
CA VAL A 94 5.36 -1.72 -15.30
C VAL A 94 5.79 -2.50 -14.06
N ALA A 95 4.99 -3.48 -13.62
CA ALA A 95 5.20 -4.29 -12.45
C ALA A 95 4.84 -5.76 -12.74
N PRO A 96 5.76 -6.55 -13.34
CA PRO A 96 5.47 -7.93 -13.75
C PRO A 96 5.03 -8.87 -12.60
N MET A 97 5.42 -8.55 -11.36
CA MET A 97 5.03 -9.29 -10.15
C MET A 97 3.62 -8.96 -9.63
N ALA A 98 2.88 -8.07 -10.29
CA ALA A 98 1.54 -7.68 -9.88
C ALA A 98 0.58 -8.88 -9.89
N GLN A 99 -0.19 -9.03 -8.83
CA GLN A 99 -1.25 -10.03 -8.69
C GLN A 99 -2.61 -9.34 -8.71
N PHE A 100 -3.56 -9.90 -9.47
CA PHE A 100 -4.92 -9.36 -9.54
C PHE A 100 -5.93 -10.31 -8.91
N HIS A 101 -6.63 -9.80 -7.91
CA HIS A 101 -7.76 -10.43 -7.26
C HIS A 101 -9.03 -9.95 -7.95
N GLU A 102 -9.51 -10.73 -8.92
CA GLU A 102 -10.58 -10.34 -9.82
C GLU A 102 -11.90 -10.01 -9.11
N LEU A 103 -12.36 -10.88 -8.19
CA LEU A 103 -13.58 -10.65 -7.42
C LEU A 103 -13.47 -9.42 -6.52
N ALA A 104 -12.31 -9.23 -5.88
CA ALA A 104 -12.02 -8.09 -5.02
C ALA A 104 -11.80 -6.78 -5.79
N ARG A 105 -11.48 -6.87 -7.10
CA ARG A 105 -10.98 -5.75 -7.91
C ARG A 105 -9.76 -5.08 -7.28
N ILE A 106 -8.83 -5.89 -6.77
CA ILE A 106 -7.61 -5.44 -6.11
C ILE A 106 -6.38 -5.92 -6.89
N ILE A 107 -5.41 -5.02 -7.10
CA ILE A 107 -4.06 -5.35 -7.54
C ILE A 107 -3.13 -5.25 -6.33
N VAL A 108 -2.30 -6.28 -6.12
CA VAL A 108 -1.27 -6.30 -5.07
C VAL A 108 0.10 -6.49 -5.72
N ILE A 109 1.07 -5.70 -5.29
CA ILE A 109 2.46 -5.78 -5.74
C ILE A 109 3.32 -5.84 -4.48
N ARG A 110 4.05 -6.94 -4.32
CA ARG A 110 4.93 -7.16 -3.17
C ARG A 110 6.39 -6.99 -3.60
N PRO A 111 7.27 -6.40 -2.76
CA PRO A 111 8.69 -6.32 -3.05
C PRO A 111 9.29 -7.72 -3.22
N THR A 112 10.18 -7.89 -4.20
CA THR A 112 10.96 -9.13 -4.40
C THR A 112 12.08 -9.30 -3.38
N ASP A 113 12.56 -8.19 -2.83
CA ASP A 113 13.81 -8.14 -2.04
C ASP A 113 13.54 -8.17 -0.54
N ASP A 114 12.28 -8.38 -0.14
CA ASP A 114 11.95 -8.61 1.25
C ASP A 114 12.52 -9.98 1.64
N GLU A 115 13.71 -9.98 2.25
CA GLU A 115 14.22 -11.11 3.04
C GLU A 115 13.23 -11.48 4.17
N THR A 116 12.24 -10.62 4.45
CA THR A 116 11.02 -10.87 5.24
C THR A 116 9.91 -11.62 4.51
N GLN A 117 10.10 -11.98 3.23
CA GLN A 117 9.57 -13.25 2.69
C GLN A 117 10.39 -14.43 3.25
N VAL A 118 10.78 -14.39 4.53
CA VAL A 118 10.82 -15.62 5.32
C VAL A 118 9.43 -16.18 5.12
N ALA A 119 9.31 -17.26 4.34
CA ALA A 119 8.08 -18.00 4.22
C ALA A 119 7.50 -18.09 5.63
N VAL A 120 6.41 -17.37 5.88
CA VAL A 120 5.82 -17.27 7.22
C VAL A 120 5.61 -18.71 7.60
N ASP A 121 6.45 -19.23 8.50
CA ASP A 121 6.40 -20.65 8.80
C ASP A 121 4.98 -20.93 9.32
N GLU A 122 4.51 -22.17 9.20
CA GLU A 122 3.13 -22.48 9.58
C GLU A 122 2.82 -22.09 11.04
N GLN A 123 3.83 -22.01 11.92
CA GLN A 123 3.72 -21.56 13.30
C GLN A 123 3.52 -20.04 13.37
N GLN A 124 4.34 -19.24 12.68
CA GLN A 124 4.16 -17.78 12.58
C GLN A 124 2.81 -17.42 11.93
N ARG A 125 2.34 -18.23 10.97
CA ARG A 125 1.03 -18.02 10.33
C ARG A 125 -0.11 -18.28 11.31
N ALA A 126 0.05 -19.22 12.24
CA ALA A 126 -0.93 -19.53 13.28
C ALA A 126 -1.05 -18.41 14.35
N GLU A 127 0.00 -17.60 14.54
CA GLU A 127 0.01 -16.47 15.47
C GLU A 127 -0.66 -15.21 14.88
N LEU A 128 -0.86 -15.15 13.56
CA LEU A 128 -1.51 -14.01 12.93
C LEU A 128 -2.97 -13.84 13.42
N PRO A 129 -3.41 -12.59 13.61
CA PRO A 129 -4.78 -12.29 13.99
C PRO A 129 -5.76 -12.79 12.93
N ILE A 130 -6.93 -13.23 13.39
CA ILE A 130 -7.99 -13.78 12.54
C ILE A 130 -9.07 -12.71 12.32
N ALA A 131 -9.45 -12.50 11.08
CA ALA A 131 -10.69 -11.84 10.69
C ALA A 131 -11.67 -12.87 10.09
N VAL A 132 -12.96 -12.66 10.34
CA VAL A 132 -14.03 -13.39 9.66
C VAL A 132 -14.80 -12.38 8.82
N VAL A 133 -14.92 -12.66 7.52
CA VAL A 133 -15.69 -11.85 6.57
C VAL A 133 -16.94 -12.65 6.19
N LEU A 134 -18.10 -12.05 6.45
CA LEU A 134 -19.42 -12.63 6.23
C LEU A 134 -20.13 -11.82 5.14
N SER A 135 -20.77 -12.50 4.19
CA SER A 135 -21.63 -11.88 3.18
C SER A 135 -23.03 -12.50 3.22
N ALA A 136 -24.07 -11.68 3.14
CA ALA A 136 -25.45 -12.15 3.24
C ALA A 136 -25.94 -12.76 1.93
N GLY A 137 -25.68 -12.09 0.81
CA GLY A 137 -26.01 -12.59 -0.52
C GLY A 137 -24.80 -12.70 -1.45
N THR A 138 -25.01 -13.37 -2.59
CA THR A 138 -24.01 -13.50 -3.66
C THR A 138 -23.60 -12.16 -4.26
N SER A 139 -24.50 -11.17 -4.27
CA SER A 139 -24.23 -9.79 -4.72
C SER A 139 -23.18 -9.06 -3.87
N ASP A 140 -22.99 -9.47 -2.61
CA ASP A 140 -22.05 -8.87 -1.67
C ASP A 140 -20.63 -9.45 -1.82
N ILE A 141 -20.47 -10.58 -2.53
CA ILE A 141 -19.19 -11.28 -2.68
C ILE A 141 -18.05 -10.36 -3.15
N PRO A 142 -18.23 -9.45 -4.13
CA PRO A 142 -17.14 -8.56 -4.54
C PRO A 142 -16.65 -7.65 -3.40
N VAL A 143 -17.57 -7.15 -2.57
CA VAL A 143 -17.24 -6.30 -1.41
C VAL A 143 -16.60 -7.12 -0.30
N ALA A 144 -17.08 -8.34 -0.07
CA ALA A 144 -16.51 -9.27 0.89
C ALA A 144 -15.08 -9.67 0.49
N GLU A 145 -14.83 -9.94 -0.79
CA GLU A 145 -13.48 -10.24 -1.30
C GLU A 145 -12.55 -9.03 -1.21
N GLU A 146 -13.03 -7.81 -1.46
CA GLU A 146 -12.24 -6.58 -1.23
C GLU A 146 -11.77 -6.46 0.22
N ALA A 147 -12.68 -6.71 1.18
CA ALA A 147 -12.35 -6.69 2.60
C ALA A 147 -11.36 -7.80 2.98
N ALA A 148 -11.59 -9.02 2.46
CA ALA A 148 -10.76 -10.17 2.76
C ALA A 148 -9.33 -10.01 2.22
N VAL A 149 -9.18 -9.66 0.95
CA VAL A 149 -7.86 -9.46 0.32
C VAL A 149 -7.12 -8.29 0.97
N THR A 150 -7.83 -7.22 1.36
CA THR A 150 -7.23 -6.12 2.13
C THR A 150 -6.65 -6.62 3.45
N ALA A 151 -7.43 -7.37 4.24
CA ALA A 151 -6.98 -7.88 5.53
C ALA A 151 -5.81 -8.88 5.40
N GLU A 152 -5.85 -9.77 4.40
CA GLU A 152 -4.75 -10.69 4.09
C GLU A 152 -3.48 -9.93 3.68
N THR A 153 -3.64 -8.89 2.86
CA THR A 153 -2.54 -8.04 2.42
C THR A 153 -1.87 -7.32 3.60
N LEU A 154 -2.65 -7.00 4.64
CA LEU A 154 -2.20 -6.39 5.88
C LEU A 154 -1.76 -7.40 6.96
N GLY A 155 -1.63 -8.68 6.62
CA GLY A 155 -1.07 -9.70 7.52
C GLY A 155 -2.07 -10.36 8.45
N MET A 156 -3.36 -10.38 8.10
CA MET A 156 -4.37 -11.15 8.83
C MET A 156 -4.63 -12.50 8.16
N ARG A 157 -5.05 -13.49 8.95
CA ARG A 157 -5.75 -14.66 8.40
C ARG A 157 -7.22 -14.33 8.25
N VAL A 158 -7.80 -14.69 7.10
CA VAL A 158 -9.21 -14.41 6.83
C VAL A 158 -10.00 -15.68 6.60
N HIS A 159 -11.09 -15.84 7.34
CA HIS A 159 -12.13 -16.81 7.04
C HIS A 159 -13.28 -16.14 6.30
N ARG A 160 -13.56 -16.61 5.09
CA ARG A 160 -14.66 -16.14 4.24
C ARG A 160 -15.86 -17.06 4.44
N ILE A 161 -17.02 -16.48 4.70
CA ILE A 161 -18.29 -17.19 4.76
C ILE A 161 -19.29 -16.41 3.90
N TYR A 162 -19.74 -17.03 2.81
CA TYR A 162 -20.60 -16.41 1.82
C TYR A 162 -22.02 -16.96 1.90
N ASP A 163 -22.97 -16.11 1.51
CA ASP A 163 -24.38 -16.47 1.31
C ASP A 163 -25.01 -17.07 2.59
N VAL A 164 -24.89 -16.35 3.71
CA VAL A 164 -25.44 -16.77 5.01
C VAL A 164 -26.87 -16.26 5.27
N GLY A 165 -27.46 -15.53 4.31
CA GLY A 165 -28.79 -14.92 4.39
C GLY A 165 -29.94 -15.80 3.95
#